data_AF-A0A4R9VEN7-F1
#
_entry.id   AF-A0A4R9VEN7-F1
#
_cell.length_a   1.000
_cell.length_b   1.000
_cell.length_c   1.000
_cell.angle_alpha   90.00
_cell.angle_beta   90.00
_cell.angle_gamma   90.00
#
_symmetry.space_group_name_H-M   'P 1'
#
loop_
_entity.id
_entity.type
_entity.pdbx_description
1 polymer ?
#
loop_
_entity_poly.entity_id
_entity_poly.type
_entity_poly.pdbx_seq_one_letter_code
_entity_poly.pdbx_strand_id
1 'polypeptide(L)' 'MKHESHAYAVASRDIVFESFDGEAVVLNLANGKYFGFSDSGSKAWQVLSSGADAQALIGLAAG' A
#
# COMPACT_ATOMS: atom_id res chain seq x y z
N MET A 1 -18.82 -6.96 -17.47
CA MET A 1 -18.64 -7.28 -16.04
C MET A 1 -18.51 -5.95 -15.31
N LYS A 2 -19.35 -5.66 -14.30
CA LYS A 2 -19.18 -4.44 -13.50
C LYS A 2 -18.12 -4.77 -12.45
N HIS A 3 -16.96 -4.13 -12.53
CA HIS A 3 -15.98 -4.19 -11.45
C HIS A 3 -16.61 -3.42 -10.28
N GLU A 4 -16.93 -4.10 -9.18
CA GLU A 4 -17.25 -3.38 -7.96
C GLU A 4 -15.97 -2.68 -7.49
N SER A 5 -15.99 -1.34 -7.56
CA SER A 5 -14.92 -0.47 -7.10
C SER A 5 -14.87 -0.47 -5.58
N HIS A 6 -14.23 -1.49 -5.01
CA HIS A 6 -13.91 -1.51 -3.58
C HIS A 6 -12.61 -0.73 -3.37
N ALA A 7 -12.75 0.50 -2.88
CA ALA A 7 -11.63 1.29 -2.38
C ALA A 7 -10.91 0.49 -1.28
N TYR A 8 -9.59 0.42 -1.35
CA TYR A 8 -8.81 -0.19 -0.28
C TYR A 8 -8.67 0.77 0.90
N ALA A 9 -8.42 0.20 2.07
CA ALA A 9 -8.10 0.96 3.27
C ALA A 9 -7.02 0.22 4.05
N VAL A 10 -6.27 0.97 4.83
CA VAL A 10 -5.31 0.39 5.78
C VAL A 10 -6.10 -0.40 6.84
N ALA A 11 -5.66 -1.63 7.11
CA ALA A 11 -6.41 -2.60 7.90
C ALA A 11 -6.65 -2.20 9.37
N SER A 12 -5.90 -1.23 9.90
CA SER A 12 -6.06 -0.70 11.25
C SER A 12 -5.45 0.70 11.36
N ARG A 13 -5.92 1.49 12.32
CA ARG A 13 -5.32 2.78 12.71
C ARG A 13 -3.93 2.62 13.35
N ASP A 14 -3.60 1.42 13.83
CA ASP A 14 -2.30 1.08 14.43
C ASP A 14 -1.24 0.76 13.38
N ILE A 15 -1.60 0.77 12.09
CA ILE A 15 -0.64 0.61 11.00
C ILE A 15 -0.21 2.00 10.56
N VAL A 16 1.08 2.29 10.75
CA VAL A 16 1.74 3.50 10.26
C VAL A 16 2.76 3.12 9.20
N PHE A 17 3.09 4.05 8.32
CA PHE A 17 4.12 3.84 7.32
C PHE A 17 4.85 5.13 6.98
N GLU A 18 6.07 4.96 6.51
CA GLU A 18 6.91 6.05 6.02
C GLU A 18 7.70 5.59 4.80
N SER A 19 8.08 6.52 3.94
CA SER A 19 8.88 6.24 2.75
C SER A 19 10.29 6.76 2.92
N PHE A 20 11.28 5.90 2.71
CA PHE A 20 12.71 6.19 2.76
C PHE A 20 13.32 5.79 1.41
N ASP A 21 13.94 6.72 0.70
CA ASP A 21 14.57 6.47 -0.61
C ASP A 21 13.67 5.72 -1.62
N GLY A 22 12.35 5.94 -1.55
CA GLY A 22 11.35 5.28 -2.41
C GLY A 22 10.90 3.89 -1.93
N GLU A 23 11.48 3.38 -0.85
CA GLU A 23 11.05 2.17 -0.15
C GLU A 23 10.02 2.50 0.93
N ALA A 24 8.98 1.68 1.05
CA ALA A 24 7.97 1.86 2.09
C ALA A 24 8.28 0.95 3.28
N VAL A 25 8.37 1.55 4.48
CA VAL A 25 8.46 0.82 5.75
C VAL A 25 7.13 0.94 6.45
N VAL A 26 6.48 -0.18 6.72
CA VAL A 26 5.19 -0.27 7.40
C VAL A 26 5.37 -0.90 8.77
N LEU A 27 4.84 -0.27 9.80
CA LEU A 27 4.91 -0.74 11.18
C LEU A 27 3.51 -0.95 11.74
N ASN A 28 3.27 -2.13 12.30
CA ASN A 28 2.10 -2.41 13.11
C ASN A 28 2.41 -2.12 14.59
N LEU A 29 1.87 -1.03 15.11
CA LEU A 29 2.09 -0.57 16.49
C LEU A 29 1.49 -1.54 17.54
N ALA A 30 0.48 -2.33 17.18
CA ALA A 30 -0.18 -3.25 18.10
C ALA A 30 0.71 -4.44 18.50
N ASN A 31 1.68 -4.82 17.66
CA ASN A 31 2.55 -5.97 17.92
C ASN A 31 4.03 -5.77 17.57
N GLY A 32 4.41 -4.58 17.09
CA GLY A 32 5.78 -4.23 16.74
C GLY A 32 6.31 -4.89 15.46
N LYS A 33 5.48 -5.61 14.70
CA LYS A 33 5.92 -6.19 13.41
C LYS A 33 6.06 -5.10 12.37
N TYR A 34 7.16 -5.15 11.62
CA TYR A 34 7.42 -4.25 10.50
C TYR A 34 7.55 -5.03 9.19
N PHE A 35 7.26 -4.36 8.09
CA PHE A 35 7.38 -4.86 6.73
C PHE A 35 8.07 -3.80 5.87
N GLY A 36 9.00 -4.23 5.03
CA GLY A 36 9.62 -3.38 4.02
C GLY A 36 9.08 -3.74 2.64
N PHE A 37 8.79 -2.75 1.83
CA PHE A 37 8.47 -2.90 0.42
C PHE A 37 9.49 -2.13 -0.41
N SER A 38 9.95 -2.76 -1.50
CA SER A 38 10.80 -2.14 -2.51
C SER A 38 10.03 -1.99 -3.84
N ASP A 39 10.53 -1.14 -4.73
CA ASP A 39 10.11 -0.99 -6.12
C ASP A 39 8.57 -0.92 -6.31
N SER A 40 8.01 -1.94 -6.98
CA SER A 40 6.58 -2.06 -7.27
C SER A 40 5.73 -2.28 -6.02
N GLY A 41 6.30 -2.88 -4.96
CA GLY A 41 5.64 -3.04 -3.67
C GLY A 41 5.39 -1.70 -3.00
N SER A 42 6.36 -0.78 -3.02
CA SER A 42 6.19 0.57 -2.48
C SER A 42 5.11 1.35 -3.22
N LYS A 43 5.13 1.28 -4.56
CA LYS A 43 4.13 1.95 -5.41
C LYS A 43 2.73 1.39 -5.16
N ALA A 44 2.60 0.06 -5.07
CA ALA A 44 1.33 -0.58 -4.75
C ALA A 44 0.83 -0.16 -3.36
N TRP A 45 1.70 -0.13 -2.36
CA TRP A 45 1.34 0.32 -1.02
C TRP A 45 0.84 1.77 -1.01
N GLN A 46 1.54 2.70 -1.66
CA GLN A 46 1.14 4.11 -1.73
C GLN A 46 -0.24 4.28 -2.38
N VAL A 47 -0.50 3.59 -3.48
CA VAL A 47 -1.79 3.68 -4.17
C VAL A 47 -2.91 3.08 -3.33
N LEU A 48 -2.73 1.87 -2.78
CA LEU A 48 -3.77 1.20 -2.00
C LEU A 48 -4.06 1.92 -0.68
N SER A 49 -3.02 2.43 0.01
CA SER A 49 -3.18 3.16 1.27
C SER A 49 -3.84 4.53 1.09
N SER A 50 -3.87 5.07 -0.15
CA SER A 50 -4.56 6.32 -0.49
C SER A 50 -6.08 6.20 -0.63
N GLY A 51 -6.62 4.99 -0.58
CA GLY A 51 -8.04 4.75 -0.82
C GLY A 51 -8.39 4.35 -2.26
N ALA A 52 -7.40 4.12 -3.11
CA ALA A 52 -7.65 3.71 -4.48
C ALA A 52 -8.18 2.26 -4.56
N ASP A 53 -8.85 1.92 -5.66
CA ASP A 53 -9.24 0.54 -5.96
C ASP A 53 -8.10 -0.24 -6.65
N ALA A 54 -8.32 -1.52 -6.92
CA ALA A 54 -7.34 -2.37 -7.60
C ALA A 54 -7.07 -1.93 -9.05
N GLN A 55 -8.02 -1.25 -9.69
CA GLN A 55 -7.90 -0.85 -11.08
C GLN A 55 -6.81 0.22 -11.25
N ALA A 56 -6.64 1.08 -10.24
CA ALA A 56 -5.57 2.07 -10.18
C ALA A 56 -4.16 1.44 -10.18
N LEU A 57 -4.03 0.15 -9.87
CA LEU A 57 -2.74 -0.54 -9.89
C LEU A 57 -2.30 -1.01 -11.29
N ILE A 58 -3.22 -1.06 -12.25
CA ILE A 58 -2.89 -1.59 -13.58
C ILE A 58 -1.88 -0.68 -14.28
N GLY A 59 -0.72 -1.23 -14.61
CA GLY A 59 0.38 -0.52 -15.28
C GLY A 59 1.47 0.03 -14.34
N LEU A 60 1.30 -0.03 -13.02
CA LEU A 60 2.33 0.42 -12.06
C LEU A 60 3.58 -0.48 -12.01
N ALA A 61 3.45 -1.75 -12.45
CA ALA A 61 4.54 -2.72 -12.45
C ALA A 61 5.49 -2.58 -13.65
N ALA A 62 5.25 -1.63 -14.56
CA ALA A 62 6.16 -1.34 -15.66
C ALA A 62 7.15 -0.25 -15.23
N GLY A 63 8.35 -0.66 -14.82
CA GLY A 63 9.47 0.22 -14.47
C GLY A 63 10.66 -0.60 -14.02
#